data_AF-A0A8K0AAH4-F1
#
_entry.id   AF-A0A8K0AAH4-F1
#
_cell.length_a   1.000
_cell.length_b   1.000
_cell.length_c   1.000
_cell.angle_alpha   90.00
_cell.angle_beta   90.00
_cell.angle_gamma   90.00
#
_symmetry.space_group_name_H-M   'P 1'
#
loop_
_entity.id
_entity.type
_entity.pdbx_description
1 polymer ?
#
loop_
_entity_poly.entity_id
_entity_poly.type
_entity_poly.pdbx_seq_one_letter_code
_entity_poly.pdbx_strand_id
1 'polypeptide(L)'
;MASDGVATHPNAPQPLGNGEIQQRLKKTFDDCVEQGEPDCAPEKLWMQVPFFCGHAVECWEPGNRWALEEAKRNLVANYFLVGVTEELEDFVMLLEAALPKFFRGATSLFQQGNCQEVAGGRPCPPGTGGKSHLRKTSNKQEPSKETIRKIQRSQIWQMENEFYQFVLNQFHHVVRRSLRRVNGELTPLGAQFFYEKIRPR
;
A
#
# COMPACT_ATOMS: atom_id res chain seq x y z
N MET A 1 -42.77 32.29 0.61
CA MET A 1 -41.75 32.88 1.52
C MET A 1 -41.30 31.73 2.41
N ALA A 2 -40.08 31.24 2.42
CA ALA A 2 -38.86 31.54 1.68
C ALA A 2 -38.22 30.20 1.26
N SER A 3 -37.58 30.20 0.10
CA SER A 3 -36.75 29.10 -0.38
C SER A 3 -35.35 29.33 0.18
N ASP A 4 -34.92 28.53 1.15
CA ASP A 4 -33.55 28.61 1.66
C ASP A 4 -32.61 27.92 0.67
N GLY A 5 -31.86 28.76 -0.04
CA GLY A 5 -30.80 28.36 -0.94
C GLY A 5 -29.63 27.77 -0.14
N VAL A 6 -29.24 26.54 -0.51
CA VAL A 6 -27.99 25.94 -0.08
C VAL A 6 -26.84 26.80 -0.61
N ALA A 7 -26.04 27.35 0.30
CA ALA A 7 -24.81 28.06 -0.04
C ALA A 7 -23.84 27.09 -0.72
N THR A 8 -23.67 27.24 -2.04
CA THR A 8 -22.64 26.56 -2.82
C THR A 8 -21.27 27.10 -2.44
N HIS A 9 -20.34 26.23 -2.03
CA HIS A 9 -18.93 26.59 -1.87
C HIS A 9 -18.41 27.21 -3.18
N PRO A 10 -17.73 28.38 -3.14
CA PRO A 10 -17.38 29.16 -4.33
C PRO A 10 -16.30 28.52 -5.24
N ASN A 11 -15.84 27.30 -4.93
CA ASN A 11 -14.81 26.59 -5.69
C ASN A 11 -15.12 25.08 -5.85
N ALA A 12 -16.37 24.65 -5.70
CA ALA A 12 -16.73 23.28 -6.06
C ALA A 12 -16.62 23.10 -7.58
N PRO A 13 -15.77 22.20 -8.11
CA PRO A 13 -15.70 21.95 -9.55
C PRO A 13 -17.08 21.50 -10.04
N GLN A 14 -17.58 22.15 -11.08
CA GLN A 14 -18.87 21.81 -11.69
C GLN A 14 -18.84 20.36 -12.19
N PRO A 15 -19.97 19.63 -12.12
CA PRO A 15 -20.03 18.27 -12.65
C PRO A 15 -19.71 18.27 -14.14
N LEU A 16 -18.68 17.52 -14.52
CA LEU A 16 -18.18 17.41 -15.89
C LEU A 16 -19.26 16.84 -16.81
N GLY A 17 -19.39 17.42 -18.02
CA GLY A 17 -20.22 16.86 -19.06
C GLY A 17 -19.66 15.52 -19.58
N ASN A 18 -20.51 14.62 -20.07
CA ASN A 18 -20.09 13.29 -20.57
C ASN A 18 -18.98 13.36 -21.64
N GLY A 19 -18.92 14.43 -22.45
CA GLY A 19 -17.85 14.65 -23.42
C GLY A 19 -16.50 15.03 -22.78
N GLU A 20 -16.51 15.83 -21.72
CA GLU A 20 -15.31 16.23 -20.97
C GLU A 20 -14.72 15.05 -20.20
N ILE A 21 -15.59 14.17 -19.68
CA ILE A 21 -15.18 12.91 -19.03
C ILE A 21 -14.42 12.02 -20.02
N GLN A 22 -14.94 11.84 -21.24
CA GLN A 22 -14.25 11.03 -22.26
C GLN A 22 -12.92 11.65 -22.70
N GLN A 23 -12.81 12.98 -22.74
CA GLN A 23 -11.57 13.67 -23.08
C GLN A 23 -10.53 13.52 -21.96
N ARG A 24 -10.93 13.65 -20.67
CA ARG A 24 -10.05 13.44 -19.50
C ARG A 24 -9.53 12.01 -19.42
N LEU A 25 -10.36 11.01 -19.72
CA LEU A 25 -9.98 9.59 -19.69
C LEU A 25 -8.97 9.19 -20.78
N LYS A 26 -8.76 10.01 -21.80
CA LYS A 26 -7.78 9.76 -22.88
C LYS A 26 -6.41 10.38 -22.61
N LYS A 27 -6.29 11.30 -21.65
CA LYS A 27 -5.02 11.96 -21.31
C LYS A 27 -4.11 11.00 -20.53
N THR A 28 -2.82 11.07 -20.78
CA THR A 28 -1.84 10.32 -19.98
C THR A 28 -1.64 10.98 -18.62
N PHE A 29 -1.00 10.27 -17.68
CA PHE A 29 -0.64 10.86 -16.39
C PHE A 29 0.36 12.01 -16.55
N ASP A 30 1.31 11.89 -17.49
CA ASP A 30 2.25 12.95 -17.81
C ASP A 30 1.54 14.23 -18.31
N ASP A 31 0.61 14.10 -19.28
CA ASP A 31 -0.17 15.23 -19.77
C ASP A 31 -0.97 15.89 -18.65
N CYS A 32 -1.56 15.09 -17.77
CA CYS A 32 -2.31 15.57 -16.61
C CYS A 32 -1.43 16.44 -15.70
N VAL A 33 -0.23 15.94 -15.36
CA VAL A 33 0.70 16.63 -14.46
C VAL A 33 1.27 17.89 -15.12
N GLU A 34 1.55 17.84 -16.42
CA GLU A 34 2.01 19.01 -17.18
C GLU A 34 0.96 20.13 -17.15
N GLN A 35 -0.30 19.77 -17.40
CA GLN A 35 -1.43 20.69 -17.48
C GLN A 35 -1.98 21.13 -16.11
N GLY A 36 -1.52 20.53 -15.00
CA GLY A 36 -1.96 20.90 -13.66
C GLY A 36 -3.40 20.50 -13.35
N GLU A 37 -3.85 19.37 -13.89
CA GLU A 37 -5.21 18.87 -13.75
C GLU A 37 -5.46 18.25 -12.35
N PRO A 38 -6.70 18.27 -11.83
CA PRO A 38 -6.99 17.96 -10.43
C PRO A 38 -6.81 16.49 -10.03
N ASP A 39 -6.83 15.55 -10.98
CA ASP A 39 -6.71 14.11 -10.69
C ASP A 39 -5.27 13.67 -10.38
N CYS A 40 -4.29 14.46 -10.82
CA CYS A 40 -2.86 14.20 -10.63
C CYS A 40 -2.18 15.29 -9.79
N ALA A 41 -2.97 16.15 -9.16
CA ALA A 41 -2.48 17.16 -8.24
C ALA A 41 -1.78 16.49 -7.04
N PRO A 42 -0.68 17.06 -6.50
CA PRO A 42 0.07 16.45 -5.39
C PRO A 42 -0.78 16.10 -4.16
N GLU A 43 -1.86 16.84 -3.90
CA GLU A 43 -2.82 16.59 -2.82
C GLU A 43 -3.49 15.22 -2.94
N LYS A 44 -3.58 14.64 -4.15
CA LYS A 44 -4.10 13.28 -4.36
C LYS A 44 -3.18 12.17 -3.88
N LEU A 45 -1.91 12.49 -3.59
CA LEU A 45 -0.98 11.53 -2.98
C LEU A 45 -1.21 11.37 -1.48
N TRP A 46 -1.82 12.37 -0.81
CA TRP A 46 -2.09 12.33 0.62
C TRP A 46 -3.21 11.33 0.94
N MET A 47 -2.81 10.08 1.18
CA MET A 47 -3.73 8.96 1.29
C MET A 47 -3.26 7.92 2.31
N GLN A 48 -2.01 7.46 2.26
CA GLN A 48 -1.58 6.43 3.21
C GLN A 48 -1.38 7.03 4.60
N VAL A 49 -0.80 8.23 4.69
CA VAL A 49 -0.63 8.93 5.97
C VAL A 49 -1.97 9.11 6.71
N PRO A 50 -3.04 9.69 6.11
CA PRO A 50 -4.32 9.82 6.80
C PRO A 50 -4.92 8.47 7.23
N PHE A 51 -4.79 7.42 6.43
CA PHE A 51 -5.32 6.08 6.77
C PHE A 51 -4.68 5.49 8.03
N PHE A 52 -3.39 5.77 8.27
CA PHE A 52 -2.70 5.33 9.50
C PHE A 52 -2.80 6.36 10.63
N CYS A 53 -2.93 7.65 10.32
CA CYS A 53 -3.16 8.71 11.31
C CYS A 53 -4.54 8.56 11.99
N GLY A 54 -5.58 8.24 11.22
CA GLY A 54 -6.92 7.94 11.71
C GLY A 54 -7.95 9.02 11.37
N HIS A 55 -8.88 9.25 12.29
CA HIS A 55 -10.10 10.04 12.04
C HIS A 55 -10.02 11.48 12.56
N ALA A 56 -8.88 11.91 13.11
CA ALA A 56 -8.69 13.31 13.51
C ALA A 56 -8.74 14.21 12.27
N VAL A 57 -9.24 15.43 12.42
CA VAL A 57 -9.42 16.36 11.30
C VAL A 57 -8.06 16.69 10.67
N GLU A 58 -7.05 16.86 11.52
CA GLU A 58 -5.67 17.14 11.17
C GLU A 58 -5.03 16.04 10.29
N CYS A 59 -5.52 14.79 10.39
CA CYS A 59 -5.06 13.71 9.51
C CYS A 59 -5.38 13.99 8.04
N TRP A 60 -6.51 14.65 7.79
CA TRP A 60 -7.05 14.91 6.45
C TRP A 60 -6.63 16.27 5.89
N GLU A 61 -5.75 16.99 6.60
CA GLU A 61 -5.08 18.20 6.10
C GLU A 61 -3.81 17.81 5.34
N PRO A 62 -3.76 17.93 4.00
CA PRO A 62 -2.62 17.50 3.22
C PRO A 62 -1.32 18.21 3.61
N GLY A 63 -0.26 17.43 3.85
CA GLY A 63 1.05 17.97 4.24
C GLY A 63 1.16 18.36 5.72
N ASN A 64 0.18 18.00 6.56
CA ASN A 64 0.27 18.24 7.99
C ASN A 64 1.34 17.32 8.64
N ARG A 65 2.38 17.93 9.22
CA ARG A 65 3.50 17.20 9.82
C ARG A 65 3.12 16.43 11.08
N TRP A 66 2.16 16.92 11.85
CA TRP A 66 1.66 16.18 13.01
C TRP A 66 1.00 14.87 12.57
N ALA A 67 0.22 14.89 11.49
CA ALA A 67 -0.43 13.70 10.95
C ALA A 67 0.55 12.61 10.52
N LEU A 68 1.67 13.00 9.89
CA LEU A 68 2.75 12.07 9.55
C LEU A 68 3.34 11.39 10.79
N GLU A 69 3.66 12.18 11.83
CA GLU A 69 4.22 11.62 13.06
C GLU A 69 3.23 10.73 13.80
N GLU A 70 1.94 11.10 13.80
CA GLU A 70 0.89 10.29 14.41
C GLU A 70 0.66 8.99 13.64
N ALA A 71 0.69 9.01 12.30
CA ALA A 71 0.64 7.81 11.48
C ALA A 71 1.79 6.83 11.80
N LYS A 72 3.02 7.33 11.97
CA LYS A 72 4.17 6.50 12.37
C LYS A 72 3.99 5.91 13.77
N ARG A 73 3.50 6.71 14.73
CA ARG A 73 3.22 6.22 16.10
C ARG A 73 2.16 5.13 16.09
N ASN A 74 1.06 5.36 15.39
CA ASN A 74 -0.02 4.38 15.27
C ASN A 74 0.46 3.09 14.64
N LEU A 75 1.25 3.16 13.57
CA LEU A 75 1.83 1.99 12.94
C LEU A 75 2.61 1.12 13.94
N VAL A 76 3.50 1.73 14.72
CA VAL A 76 4.34 0.98 15.67
C VAL A 76 3.55 0.50 16.88
N ALA A 77 2.62 1.32 17.39
CA ALA A 77 1.92 1.02 18.64
C ALA A 77 0.72 0.09 18.47
N ASN A 78 0.00 0.21 17.35
CA ASN A 78 -1.36 -0.32 17.22
C ASN A 78 -1.52 -1.34 16.08
N TYR A 79 -0.61 -1.40 15.11
CA TYR A 79 -0.69 -2.39 14.02
C TYR A 79 0.15 -3.62 14.35
N PHE A 80 -0.43 -4.81 14.13
CA PHE A 80 0.26 -6.07 14.35
C PHE A 80 1.44 -6.27 13.38
N LEU A 81 1.18 -6.05 12.09
CA LEU A 81 2.15 -6.13 11.00
C LEU A 81 1.66 -5.27 9.83
N VAL A 82 2.56 -4.53 9.21
CA VAL A 82 2.31 -3.78 7.98
C VAL A 82 3.37 -4.17 6.96
N GLY A 83 2.94 -4.65 5.79
CA GLY A 83 3.82 -4.99 4.68
C GLY A 83 3.76 -3.95 3.56
N VAL A 84 4.57 -4.18 2.52
CA VAL A 84 4.55 -3.40 1.27
C VAL A 84 4.10 -4.26 0.10
N THR A 85 3.52 -3.64 -0.93
CA THR A 85 2.85 -4.37 -2.01
C THR A 85 3.85 -5.14 -2.88
N GLU A 86 5.06 -4.61 -3.01
CA GLU A 86 6.18 -5.17 -3.77
C GLU A 86 6.73 -6.46 -3.13
N GLU A 87 6.51 -6.65 -1.82
CA GLU A 87 7.02 -7.78 -1.02
C GLU A 87 5.87 -8.54 -0.34
N LEU A 88 4.75 -8.69 -1.05
CA LEU A 88 3.54 -9.30 -0.52
C LEU A 88 3.70 -10.77 -0.11
N GLU A 89 4.59 -11.51 -0.78
CA GLU A 89 4.90 -12.91 -0.43
C GLU A 89 5.45 -13.04 0.99
N ASP A 90 6.49 -12.25 1.31
CA ASP A 90 7.12 -12.22 2.63
C ASP A 90 6.11 -11.77 3.71
N PHE A 91 5.21 -10.85 3.37
CA PHE A 91 4.15 -10.42 4.28
C PHE A 91 3.17 -11.55 4.60
N VAL A 92 2.72 -12.30 3.58
CA VAL A 92 1.84 -13.46 3.75
C VAL A 92 2.53 -14.56 4.57
N MET A 93 3.81 -14.81 4.33
CA MET A 93 4.61 -15.76 5.10
C MET A 93 4.69 -15.43 6.58
N LEU A 94 4.93 -14.15 6.92
CA LEU A 94 4.97 -13.69 8.29
C LEU A 94 3.62 -13.83 8.98
N LEU A 95 2.52 -13.50 8.29
CA LEU A 95 1.17 -13.69 8.81
C LEU A 95 0.83 -15.16 9.04
N GLU A 96 1.24 -16.06 8.13
CA GLU A 96 1.07 -17.50 8.32
C GLU A 96 1.82 -18.02 9.55
N ALA A 97 3.06 -17.58 9.74
CA ALA A 97 3.88 -17.97 10.88
C ALA A 97 3.33 -17.45 12.21
N ALA A 98 2.90 -16.18 12.24
CA ALA A 98 2.50 -15.51 13.48
C ALA A 98 1.02 -15.73 13.84
N LEU A 99 0.14 -15.89 12.84
CA LEU A 99 -1.30 -16.04 13.00
C LEU A 99 -1.84 -17.28 12.23
N PRO A 100 -1.33 -18.49 12.50
CA PRO A 100 -1.65 -19.69 11.72
C PRO A 100 -3.13 -20.10 11.80
N LYS A 101 -3.89 -19.65 12.80
CA LYS A 101 -5.34 -19.91 12.86
C LYS A 101 -6.09 -19.30 11.67
N PHE A 102 -5.60 -18.18 11.16
CA PHE A 102 -6.20 -17.47 10.03
C PHE A 102 -5.50 -17.78 8.70
N PHE A 103 -4.16 -17.86 8.72
CA PHE A 103 -3.35 -17.84 7.49
C PHE A 103 -2.61 -19.15 7.17
N ARG A 104 -2.93 -20.26 7.85
CA ARG A 104 -2.33 -21.57 7.51
C ARG A 104 -2.60 -21.93 6.05
N GLY A 105 -1.52 -22.23 5.31
CA GLY A 105 -1.53 -22.56 3.89
C GLY A 105 -1.52 -21.34 2.95
N ALA A 106 -1.54 -20.11 3.48
CA ALA A 106 -1.65 -18.90 2.66
C ALA A 106 -0.41 -18.68 1.77
N THR A 107 0.79 -18.95 2.27
CA THR A 107 2.03 -18.84 1.49
C THR A 107 1.98 -19.76 0.27
N SER A 108 1.65 -21.03 0.50
CA SER A 108 1.58 -22.01 -0.58
C SER A 108 0.51 -21.63 -1.59
N LEU A 109 -0.66 -21.15 -1.14
CA LEU A 109 -1.72 -20.68 -2.03
C LEU A 109 -1.26 -19.46 -2.85
N PHE A 110 -0.54 -18.52 -2.25
CA PHE A 110 -0.01 -17.34 -2.94
C PHE A 110 1.03 -17.73 -4.00
N GLN A 111 1.97 -18.62 -3.67
CA GLN A 111 2.98 -19.11 -4.61
C GLN A 111 2.36 -19.94 -5.75
N GLN A 112 1.38 -20.78 -5.44
CA GLN A 112 0.65 -21.56 -6.46
C GLN A 112 -0.15 -20.66 -7.40
N GLY A 113 -0.75 -19.57 -6.88
CA GLY A 113 -1.44 -18.58 -7.72
C GLY A 113 -0.50 -17.75 -8.59
N ASN A 114 0.81 -17.76 -8.31
CA ASN A 114 1.86 -17.23 -9.19
C ASN A 114 2.27 -18.22 -10.29
N CYS A 115 1.83 -19.49 -10.23
CA CYS A 115 2.09 -20.44 -11.29
C CYS A 115 1.35 -20.01 -12.56
N GLN A 116 2.12 -19.70 -13.61
CA GLN A 116 1.62 -19.58 -14.96
C GLN A 116 1.62 -20.95 -15.62
N GLU A 117 0.59 -21.26 -16.41
CA GLU A 117 0.62 -22.37 -17.36
C GLU A 117 1.69 -22.04 -18.42
N VAL A 118 2.91 -22.52 -18.22
CA VAL A 118 4.00 -22.34 -19.19
C VAL A 118 4.02 -23.55 -20.11
N ALA A 119 4.07 -23.32 -21.43
CA ALA A 119 4.31 -24.40 -22.40
C ALA A 119 5.66 -25.08 -22.08
N GLY A 120 5.63 -26.34 -21.63
CA GLY A 120 6.82 -27.11 -21.22
C GLY A 120 7.19 -27.04 -19.73
N GLY A 121 6.38 -26.37 -18.89
CA GLY A 121 6.53 -26.35 -17.43
C GLY A 121 5.72 -27.43 -16.70
N ARG A 122 5.96 -27.62 -15.40
CA ARG A 122 5.09 -28.47 -14.57
C ARG A 122 3.65 -27.92 -14.59
N PRO A 123 2.61 -28.75 -14.79
CA PRO A 123 1.23 -28.29 -14.80
C PRO A 123 0.85 -27.64 -13.46
N CYS A 124 0.14 -26.52 -13.51
CA CYS A 124 -0.51 -25.97 -12.32
C CYS A 124 -1.56 -26.98 -11.83
N PRO A 125 -1.72 -27.20 -10.51
CA PRO A 125 -2.84 -27.97 -10.01
C PRO A 125 -4.18 -27.41 -10.54
N PRO A 126 -5.13 -28.28 -10.93
CA PRO A 126 -6.42 -27.82 -11.44
C PRO A 126 -7.13 -26.94 -10.40
N GLY A 127 -7.49 -25.71 -10.78
CA GLY A 127 -8.19 -24.74 -9.93
C GLY A 127 -7.31 -23.70 -9.22
N THR A 128 -5.98 -23.73 -9.40
CA THR A 128 -5.03 -22.84 -8.68
C THR A 128 -4.42 -21.71 -9.52
N GLY A 129 -4.81 -21.54 -10.78
CA GLY A 129 -4.20 -20.53 -11.66
C GLY A 129 -4.56 -19.07 -11.30
N GLY A 130 -3.54 -18.21 -11.17
CA GLY A 130 -3.62 -16.77 -11.44
C GLY A 130 -4.28 -15.86 -10.40
N LYS A 131 -4.57 -16.34 -9.18
CA LYS A 131 -5.29 -15.55 -8.16
C LYS A 131 -4.40 -14.71 -7.24
N SER A 132 -3.08 -14.70 -7.45
CA SER A 132 -2.16 -13.93 -6.59
C SER A 132 -1.98 -12.48 -7.05
N HIS A 133 -2.25 -12.18 -8.32
CA HIS A 133 -2.18 -10.82 -8.88
C HIS A 133 -3.51 -10.38 -9.48
N LEU A 134 -4.51 -10.20 -8.62
CA LEU A 134 -5.85 -9.77 -9.00
C LEU A 134 -5.90 -8.27 -9.32
N ARG A 135 -6.90 -7.86 -10.12
CA ARG A 135 -7.26 -6.46 -10.40
C ARG A 135 -6.13 -5.61 -10.98
N LYS A 136 -5.39 -6.14 -11.95
CA LYS A 136 -4.39 -5.37 -12.70
C LYS A 136 -5.07 -4.24 -13.49
N THR A 137 -4.54 -3.03 -13.36
CA THR A 137 -4.97 -1.89 -14.18
C THR A 137 -4.59 -2.13 -15.64
N SER A 138 -5.58 -2.13 -16.53
CA SER A 138 -5.35 -2.21 -17.97
C SER A 138 -4.72 -0.92 -18.49
N ASN A 139 -3.86 -1.03 -19.50
CA ASN A 139 -3.26 0.11 -20.21
C ASN A 139 -2.49 1.10 -19.31
N LYS A 140 -1.89 0.62 -18.21
CA LYS A 140 -1.04 1.46 -17.35
C LYS A 140 0.20 1.90 -18.13
N GLN A 141 0.43 3.20 -18.20
CA GLN A 141 1.64 3.80 -18.75
C GLN A 141 2.54 4.26 -17.60
N GLU A 142 3.84 3.99 -17.71
CA GLU A 142 4.80 4.46 -16.72
C GLU A 142 5.05 5.96 -16.88
N PRO A 143 4.99 6.75 -15.79
CA PRO A 143 5.27 8.18 -15.87
C PRO A 143 6.69 8.48 -16.34
N SER A 144 6.87 9.59 -17.06
CA SER A 144 8.19 10.06 -17.45
C SER A 144 9.05 10.47 -16.25
N LYS A 145 10.38 10.43 -16.42
CA LYS A 145 11.33 10.88 -15.39
C LYS A 145 11.13 12.35 -15.02
N GLU A 146 10.67 13.17 -15.95
CA GLU A 146 10.39 14.59 -15.72
C GLU A 146 9.17 14.77 -14.82
N THR A 147 8.06 14.07 -15.14
CA THR A 147 6.85 14.04 -14.31
C THR A 147 7.15 13.55 -12.91
N ILE A 148 7.91 12.46 -12.77
CA ILE A 148 8.34 11.95 -11.45
C ILE A 148 9.08 13.04 -10.68
N ARG A 149 10.09 13.69 -11.29
CA ARG A 149 10.83 14.77 -10.63
C ARG A 149 9.92 15.95 -10.23
N LYS A 150 8.94 16.30 -11.06
CA LYS A 150 7.99 17.37 -10.77
C LYS A 150 7.14 17.04 -9.54
N ILE A 151 6.60 15.83 -9.47
CA ILE A 151 5.83 15.34 -8.31
C ILE A 151 6.69 15.27 -7.04
N GLN A 152 7.93 14.78 -7.16
CA GLN A 152 8.87 14.63 -6.04
C GLN A 152 9.26 15.95 -5.36
N ARG A 153 9.11 17.08 -6.05
CA ARG A 153 9.35 18.41 -5.47
C ARG A 153 8.26 18.82 -4.46
N SER A 154 7.07 18.21 -4.52
CA SER A 154 5.99 18.55 -3.59
C SER A 154 6.29 18.06 -2.17
N GLN A 155 5.91 18.87 -1.18
CA GLN A 155 6.05 18.50 0.23
C GLN A 155 5.19 17.28 0.57
N ILE A 156 3.99 17.17 -0.03
CA ILE A 156 3.07 16.06 0.18
C ILE A 156 3.71 14.73 -0.26
N TRP A 157 4.34 14.69 -1.45
CA TRP A 157 5.07 13.50 -1.88
C TRP A 157 6.22 13.16 -0.93
N GLN A 158 6.99 14.16 -0.50
CA GLN A 158 8.13 13.93 0.41
C GLN A 158 7.68 13.27 1.71
N MET A 159 6.55 13.71 2.27
CA MET A 159 6.00 13.18 3.52
C MET A 159 5.38 11.79 3.36
N GLU A 160 4.63 11.56 2.28
CA GLU A 160 4.09 10.22 1.95
C GLU A 160 5.21 9.22 1.67
N ASN A 161 6.26 9.63 0.94
CA ASN A 161 7.42 8.80 0.72
C ASN A 161 8.21 8.56 2.01
N GLU A 162 8.34 9.56 2.90
CA GLU A 162 8.95 9.38 4.21
C GLU A 162 8.19 8.34 5.05
N PHE A 163 6.86 8.38 5.04
CA PHE A 163 6.04 7.37 5.69
C PHE A 163 6.24 5.99 5.08
N TYR A 164 6.20 5.87 3.74
CA TYR A 164 6.45 4.61 3.04
C TYR A 164 7.83 4.01 3.39
N GLN A 165 8.89 4.82 3.35
CA GLN A 165 10.24 4.37 3.70
C GLN A 165 10.34 3.96 5.17
N PHE A 166 9.62 4.65 6.07
CA PHE A 166 9.51 4.23 7.46
C PHE A 166 8.86 2.84 7.58
N VAL A 167 7.71 2.63 6.92
CA VAL A 167 7.01 1.33 6.90
C VAL A 167 7.90 0.23 6.34
N LEU A 168 8.56 0.47 5.21
CA LEU A 168 9.47 -0.47 4.55
C LEU A 168 10.59 -0.91 5.49
N ASN A 169 11.23 0.04 6.16
CA ASN A 169 12.31 -0.25 7.10
C ASN A 169 11.82 -1.07 8.32
N GLN A 170 10.64 -0.77 8.85
CA GLN A 170 10.03 -1.56 9.93
C GLN A 170 9.74 -2.99 9.45
N PHE A 171 9.14 -3.13 8.28
CA PHE A 171 8.82 -4.43 7.70
C PHE A 171 10.08 -5.29 7.46
N HIS A 172 11.11 -4.73 6.83
CA HIS A 172 12.40 -5.41 6.63
C HIS A 172 13.10 -5.78 7.94
N HIS A 173 12.92 -4.98 9.00
CA HIS A 173 13.42 -5.34 10.32
C HIS A 173 12.71 -6.59 10.86
N VAL A 174 11.38 -6.65 10.76
CA VAL A 174 10.58 -7.81 11.18
C VAL A 174 10.94 -9.05 10.37
N VAL A 175 11.06 -8.93 9.03
CA VAL A 175 11.48 -10.03 8.14
C VAL A 175 12.83 -10.60 8.58
N ARG A 176 13.85 -9.75 8.75
CA ARG A 176 15.20 -10.20 9.18
C ARG A 176 15.22 -10.87 10.54
N ARG A 177 14.35 -10.45 11.47
CA ARG A 177 14.26 -11.01 12.81
C ARG A 177 13.46 -12.31 12.88
N SER A 178 12.52 -12.51 11.95
CA SER A 178 11.52 -13.57 12.04
C SER A 178 11.72 -14.67 11.00
N LEU A 179 12.40 -14.40 9.89
CA LEU A 179 12.67 -15.37 8.82
C LEU A 179 14.17 -15.66 8.72
N ARG A 180 14.51 -16.90 8.38
CA ARG A 180 15.88 -17.32 8.00
C ARG A 180 15.89 -17.89 6.60
N ARG A 181 16.99 -17.69 5.89
CA ARG A 181 17.18 -18.26 4.56
C ARG A 181 17.76 -19.66 4.67
N VAL A 182 17.06 -20.66 4.15
CA VAL A 182 17.48 -22.07 4.07
C VAL A 182 17.37 -22.50 2.62
N ASN A 183 18.47 -22.92 2.00
CA ASN A 183 18.52 -23.31 0.58
C ASN A 183 17.97 -22.25 -0.41
N GLY A 184 18.08 -20.97 -0.05
CA GLY A 184 17.57 -19.85 -0.86
C GLY A 184 16.11 -19.47 -0.58
N GLU A 185 15.38 -20.28 0.18
CA GLU A 185 13.98 -20.05 0.58
C GLU A 185 13.91 -19.43 1.99
N LEU A 186 13.02 -18.47 2.20
CA LEU A 186 12.78 -17.91 3.52
C LEU A 186 11.91 -18.88 4.33
N THR A 187 12.26 -19.11 5.58
CA THR A 187 11.49 -19.98 6.49
C THR A 187 11.36 -19.31 7.86
N PRO A 188 10.22 -19.43 8.54
CA PRO A 188 10.05 -18.86 9.88
C PRO A 188 11.07 -19.40 10.88
N LEU A 189 11.60 -18.52 11.71
CA LEU A 189 12.39 -18.88 12.88
C LEU A 189 11.45 -19.52 13.91
N GLY A 190 11.82 -20.70 14.41
CA GLY A 190 11.12 -21.34 15.53
C GLY A 190 11.27 -20.55 16.83
N ALA A 191 10.72 -21.08 17.92
CA ALA A 191 10.83 -20.44 19.24
C ALA A 191 12.31 -20.20 19.63
N GLN A 192 12.67 -18.94 19.82
CA GLN A 192 14.03 -18.52 20.20
C GLN A 192 14.18 -18.24 21.70
N PHE A 193 13.12 -18.48 22.48
CA PHE A 193 13.13 -18.29 23.92
C PHE A 193 12.53 -19.52 24.60
N PHE A 194 12.98 -19.77 25.82
CA PHE A 194 12.42 -20.76 26.71
C PHE A 194 12.38 -20.17 28.11
N TYR A 195 11.49 -20.69 28.95
CA TYR A 195 11.41 -20.26 30.34
C TYR A 195 12.37 -21.09 31.17
N GLU A 196 13.25 -20.43 31.91
CA GLU A 196 14.14 -21.06 32.88
C GLU A 196 13.90 -20.49 34.27
N LYS A 197 14.33 -21.24 35.29
CA LYS A 197 14.30 -20.80 36.70
C LYS A 197 12.90 -20.33 37.14
N ILE A 198 11.84 -20.96 36.59
CA ILE A 198 10.48 -20.78 37.09
C ILE A 198 10.47 -21.24 38.55
N ARG A 199 10.09 -20.32 39.43
CA ARG A 199 10.34 -20.36 40.87
C ARG A 199 9.03 -20.02 41.62
N PRO A 200 8.93 -20.35 42.92
CA PRO A 200 10.06 -20.65 43.79
C PRO A 200 10.52 -22.11 43.88
N ARG A 201 10.11 -23.00 42.97
CA ARG A 201 10.09 -24.45 43.20
C ARG A 201 9.03 -24.83 44.21
#